data_AF-A4HY29-F1
#
_entry.id   AF-A4HY29-F1
#
_cell.length_a   1.000
_cell.length_b   1.000
_cell.length_c   1.000
_cell.angle_alpha   90.00
_cell.angle_beta   90.00
_cell.angle_gamma   90.00
#
_symmetry.space_group_name_H-M   'P 1'
#
loop_
_entity.id
_entity.type
_entity.pdbx_description
1 polymer ?
#
loop_
_entity_poly.entity_id
_entity_poly.type
_entity_poly.pdbx_seq_one_letter_code
_entity_poly.pdbx_strand_id
1 'polypeptide(L)'
;MSCDAGSLISVKGKREGELEITHYPTKLTCSFCVSLAEKRRGEALFLLYRLRVKESSILFSKTYGLLGHDKAGQAQPSTWDEIALYAQPAVMEMGKLSTIRVEYVTIAEAEARGLIERGEVEKEFCRPFFTRGGTRHYEVKCTFHDASPQTVDRNGKETRGIGELAGGSRVTSAATAVTLFTAACLVVGVVAARRRGVTWESAARAVHSWTGV
;
A
#
# COMPACT_ATOMS: atom_id res chain seq x y z
N MET A 1 -12.91 11.18 -17.83
CA MET A 1 -11.62 11.19 -17.11
C MET A 1 -10.57 10.76 -18.09
N SER A 2 -9.72 11.68 -18.55
CA SER A 2 -8.57 11.34 -19.37
C SER A 2 -7.59 10.57 -18.47
N CYS A 3 -7.37 9.29 -18.75
CA CYS A 3 -6.11 8.68 -18.35
C CYS A 3 -5.04 9.52 -19.05
N ASP A 4 -4.25 10.30 -18.30
CA ASP A 4 -3.18 11.10 -18.87
C ASP A 4 -2.24 10.15 -19.62
N ALA A 5 -2.36 10.14 -20.95
CA ALA A 5 -1.44 9.48 -21.84
C ALA A 5 -0.08 10.16 -21.64
N GLY A 6 0.73 9.60 -20.74
CA GLY A 6 2.00 10.20 -20.31
C GLY A 6 2.28 10.12 -18.80
N SER A 7 1.34 9.63 -17.99
CA SER A 7 1.64 9.32 -16.58
C SER A 7 2.57 8.11 -16.49
N LEU A 8 3.71 8.26 -15.82
CA LEU A 8 4.65 7.16 -15.56
C LEU A 8 4.17 6.24 -14.43
N ILE A 9 3.16 6.67 -13.68
CA ILE A 9 2.56 5.96 -12.57
C ILE A 9 1.11 5.59 -12.90
N SER A 10 0.71 4.40 -12.47
CA SER A 10 -0.65 3.87 -12.53
C SER A 10 -1.10 3.53 -11.12
N VAL A 11 -2.31 3.95 -10.76
CA VAL A 11 -2.89 3.68 -9.45
C VAL A 11 -4.24 3.01 -9.63
N LYS A 12 -4.35 1.77 -9.16
CA LYS A 12 -5.53 0.92 -9.42
C LYS A 12 -6.05 0.28 -8.15
N GLY A 13 -7.32 0.52 -7.85
CA GLY A 13 -8.14 -0.42 -7.09
C GLY A 13 -8.74 -1.44 -8.06
N LYS A 14 -10.07 -1.39 -8.22
CA LYS A 14 -10.76 -2.13 -9.30
C LYS A 14 -10.63 -1.44 -10.67
N ARG A 15 -10.50 -0.11 -10.68
CA ARG A 15 -10.36 0.72 -11.87
C ARG A 15 -9.15 1.65 -11.72
N GLU A 16 -8.58 2.07 -12.85
CA GLU A 16 -7.53 3.09 -12.88
C GLU A 16 -8.07 4.41 -12.34
N GLY A 17 -7.30 5.04 -11.44
CA GLY A 17 -7.64 6.33 -10.87
C GLY A 17 -8.82 6.31 -9.91
N GLU A 18 -9.31 5.14 -9.51
CA GLU A 18 -10.45 5.01 -8.60
C GLU A 18 -10.24 3.95 -7.52
N LEU A 19 -10.52 4.34 -6.27
CA LEU A 19 -10.54 3.44 -5.13
C LEU A 19 -11.96 3.29 -4.58
N GLU A 20 -12.41 2.05 -4.51
CA GLU A 20 -13.64 1.70 -3.80
C GLU A 20 -13.30 1.35 -2.35
N ILE A 21 -13.71 2.22 -1.43
CA ILE A 21 -13.50 2.10 0.00
C ILE A 21 -14.68 1.38 0.62
N THR A 22 -14.41 0.22 1.22
CA THR A 22 -15.40 -0.55 1.96
C THR A 22 -15.63 0.10 3.31
N HIS A 23 -16.89 0.39 3.60
CA HIS A 23 -17.36 0.96 4.85
C HIS A 23 -17.92 -0.13 5.77
N TYR A 24 -17.24 -0.32 6.90
CA TYR A 24 -17.72 -1.10 8.04
C TYR A 24 -18.14 -0.14 9.16
N PRO A 25 -19.01 -0.57 10.10
CA PRO A 25 -19.42 0.28 11.22
C PRO A 25 -18.28 0.86 12.05
N THR A 26 -17.12 0.18 12.08
CA THR A 26 -15.96 0.58 12.88
C THR A 26 -14.78 1.08 12.07
N LYS A 27 -14.79 0.94 10.74
CA LYS A 27 -13.62 1.28 9.91
C LYS A 27 -13.97 1.45 8.43
N LEU A 28 -13.14 2.24 7.77
CA LEU A 28 -13.04 2.34 6.32
C LEU A 28 -11.78 1.62 5.86
N THR A 29 -11.85 0.82 4.81
CA THR A 29 -10.67 0.12 4.29
C THR A 29 -10.75 -0.18 2.79
N CYS A 30 -9.60 -0.21 2.13
CA CYS A 30 -9.42 -0.75 0.79
C CYS A 30 -7.97 -1.22 0.58
N SER A 31 -7.74 -1.97 -0.49
CA SER A 31 -6.40 -2.23 -1.02
C SER A 31 -6.33 -1.70 -2.45
N PHE A 32 -5.17 -1.18 -2.84
CA PHE A 32 -4.89 -0.68 -4.17
C PHE A 32 -3.42 -0.83 -4.52
N CYS A 33 -3.11 -0.83 -5.81
CA CYS A 33 -1.75 -0.94 -6.30
C CYS A 33 -1.27 0.40 -6.85
N VAL A 34 -0.02 0.74 -6.54
CA VAL A 34 0.75 1.80 -7.20
C VAL A 34 1.81 1.10 -8.06
N SER A 35 1.83 1.38 -9.36
CA SER A 35 2.71 0.66 -10.30
C SER A 35 3.28 1.57 -11.37
N LEU A 36 4.38 1.16 -11.99
CA LEU A 36 4.88 1.79 -13.21
C LEU A 36 3.88 1.56 -14.34
N ALA A 37 3.38 2.63 -14.95
CA ALA A 37 2.44 2.55 -16.07
C ALA A 37 3.15 2.16 -17.38
N GLU A 38 4.40 2.60 -17.54
CA GLU A 38 5.17 2.44 -18.78
C GLU A 38 6.32 1.45 -18.57
N LYS A 39 6.41 0.45 -19.45
CA LYS A 39 7.61 -0.40 -19.57
C LYS A 39 8.42 0.11 -20.76
N ARG A 40 9.25 1.15 -20.54
CA ARG A 40 10.23 1.55 -21.56
C ARG A 40 11.31 0.48 -21.65
N ARG A 41 11.42 -0.17 -22.81
CA ARG A 41 12.46 -1.19 -23.02
C ARG A 41 13.78 -0.48 -23.34
N GLY A 42 14.84 -0.86 -22.64
CA GLY A 42 16.21 -0.39 -22.89
C GLY A 42 16.64 0.85 -22.12
N GLU A 43 15.77 1.42 -21.28
CA GLU A 43 16.09 2.53 -20.39
C GLU A 43 15.80 2.12 -18.94
N ALA A 44 16.67 2.54 -18.02
CA ALA A 44 16.37 2.43 -16.60
C ALA A 44 15.38 3.53 -16.20
N LEU A 45 14.40 3.19 -15.38
CA LEU A 45 13.43 4.13 -14.83
C LEU A 45 13.25 3.86 -13.34
N PHE A 46 13.39 4.91 -12.53
CA PHE A 46 13.14 4.85 -11.10
C PHE A 46 12.24 6.02 -10.70
N LEU A 47 11.15 5.69 -10.03
CA LEU A 47 10.18 6.63 -9.49
C LEU A 47 10.13 6.50 -7.96
N LEU A 48 10.40 7.60 -7.28
CA LEU A 48 10.07 7.74 -5.87
C LEU A 48 8.67 8.36 -5.78
N TYR A 49 7.78 7.73 -5.03
CA TYR A 49 6.42 8.24 -4.81
C TYR A 49 6.13 8.42 -3.32
N ARG A 50 5.16 9.31 -3.04
CA ARG A 50 4.55 9.47 -1.72
C ARG A 50 3.05 9.63 -1.83
N LEU A 51 2.33 9.04 -0.88
CA LEU A 51 0.90 9.20 -0.72
C LEU A 51 0.61 10.40 0.17
N ARG A 52 -0.38 11.20 -0.24
CA ARG A 52 -0.87 12.35 0.51
C ARG A 52 -2.38 12.37 0.58
N VAL A 53 -2.84 12.79 1.74
CA VAL A 53 -4.23 12.99 2.11
C VAL A 53 -4.32 14.29 2.89
N LYS A 54 -5.50 14.91 2.85
CA LYS A 54 -5.75 16.14 3.62
C LYS A 54 -5.86 15.87 5.12
N GLU A 55 -6.30 14.67 5.50
CA GLU A 55 -6.57 14.31 6.89
C GLU A 55 -5.54 13.31 7.43
N SER A 56 -4.97 13.61 8.59
CA SER A 56 -3.93 12.80 9.26
C SER A 56 -4.44 11.49 9.88
N SER A 57 -5.76 11.34 10.04
CA SER A 57 -6.37 10.12 10.59
C SER A 57 -6.48 8.97 9.59
N ILE A 58 -6.11 9.20 8.33
CA ILE A 58 -6.03 8.18 7.29
C ILE A 58 -4.64 7.56 7.33
N LEU A 59 -4.59 6.24 7.47
CA LEU A 59 -3.37 5.45 7.54
C LEU A 59 -3.20 4.64 6.26
N PHE A 60 -1.97 4.64 5.74
CA PHE A 60 -1.55 3.77 4.65
C PHE A 60 -0.57 2.73 5.19
N SER A 61 -0.61 1.50 4.68
CA SER A 61 0.40 0.48 4.99
C SER A 61 1.81 0.91 4.59
N LYS A 62 1.90 1.76 3.56
CA LYS A 62 3.12 2.35 3.04
C LYS A 62 2.82 3.75 2.54
N THR A 63 3.52 4.76 3.04
CA THR A 63 3.36 6.16 2.59
C THR A 63 4.34 6.56 1.51
N TYR A 64 5.55 6.00 1.54
CA TYR A 64 6.62 6.25 0.56
C TYR A 64 6.98 4.94 -0.12
N GLY A 65 7.29 5.00 -1.42
CA GLY A 65 7.80 3.84 -2.11
C GLY A 65 8.70 4.20 -3.27
N LEU A 66 9.53 3.23 -3.64
CA LEU A 66 10.45 3.32 -4.76
C LEU A 66 10.07 2.22 -5.75
N LEU A 67 9.67 2.64 -6.93
CA LEU A 67 9.36 1.76 -8.05
C LEU A 67 10.44 1.91 -9.10
N GLY A 68 10.84 0.82 -9.74
CA GLY A 68 11.84 0.94 -10.79
C GLY A 68 12.17 -0.36 -11.50
N HIS A 69 12.90 -0.16 -12.60
CA HIS A 69 13.60 -1.21 -13.31
C HIS A 69 14.93 -0.68 -13.85
N ASP A 70 15.92 -1.57 -13.92
CA ASP A 70 17.23 -1.26 -14.49
C ASP A 70 17.23 -1.29 -16.03
N LYS A 71 18.39 -1.03 -16.64
CA LYS A 71 18.55 -1.06 -18.10
C LYS A 71 18.31 -2.44 -18.72
N ALA A 72 18.49 -3.51 -17.94
CA ALA A 72 18.16 -4.87 -18.35
C ALA A 72 16.65 -5.17 -18.23
N GLY A 73 15.86 -4.21 -17.74
CA GLY A 73 14.43 -4.34 -17.49
C GLY A 73 14.11 -5.15 -16.24
N GLN A 74 15.08 -5.42 -15.37
CA GLN A 74 14.85 -6.11 -14.10
C GLN A 74 14.26 -5.16 -13.07
N ALA A 75 13.21 -5.62 -12.37
CA ALA A 75 12.56 -4.86 -11.32
C ALA A 75 13.51 -4.56 -10.15
N GLN A 76 13.58 -3.29 -9.74
CA GLN A 76 14.51 -2.79 -8.72
C GLN A 76 13.84 -1.64 -7.93
N PRO A 77 13.45 -1.82 -6.65
CA PRO A 77 13.25 -3.10 -5.97
C PRO A 77 11.99 -3.83 -6.48
N SER A 78 11.00 -3.09 -6.97
CA SER A 78 9.76 -3.61 -7.54
C SER A 78 9.22 -2.65 -8.59
N THR A 79 8.39 -3.14 -9.51
CA THR A 79 7.64 -2.28 -10.45
C THR A 79 6.26 -1.90 -9.92
N TRP A 80 5.87 -2.41 -8.75
CA TRP A 80 4.58 -2.16 -8.13
C TRP A 80 4.63 -2.33 -6.61
N ASP A 81 3.70 -1.69 -5.92
CA ASP A 81 3.47 -1.83 -4.49
C ASP A 81 1.98 -2.02 -4.22
N GLU A 82 1.64 -2.94 -3.31
CA GLU A 82 0.30 -3.05 -2.73
C GLU A 82 0.18 -2.14 -1.50
N ILE A 83 -0.86 -1.33 -1.46
CA ILE A 83 -1.14 -0.38 -0.40
C ILE A 83 -2.50 -0.69 0.19
N ALA A 84 -2.54 -0.88 1.51
CA ALA A 84 -3.79 -0.92 2.26
C ALA A 84 -4.06 0.46 2.88
N LEU A 85 -5.33 0.89 2.82
CA LEU A 85 -5.82 2.08 3.50
C LEU A 85 -6.69 1.67 4.69
N TYR A 86 -6.52 2.40 5.79
CA TYR A 86 -7.37 2.32 6.98
C TYR A 86 -7.73 3.72 7.47
N ALA A 87 -9.01 3.96 7.75
CA ALA A 87 -9.48 5.22 8.31
C ALA A 87 -10.70 5.01 9.23
N GLN A 88 -10.97 5.98 10.09
CA GLN A 88 -12.21 6.01 10.88
C GLN A 88 -13.41 6.42 10.02
N PRO A 89 -14.62 5.88 10.27
CA PRO A 89 -15.84 6.25 9.54
C PRO A 89 -16.12 7.76 9.49
N ALA A 90 -15.78 8.49 10.57
CA ALA A 90 -15.94 9.94 10.66
C ALA A 90 -15.29 10.72 9.49
N VAL A 91 -14.22 10.18 8.87
CA VAL A 91 -13.56 10.82 7.72
C VAL A 91 -14.48 10.88 6.50
N MET A 92 -15.33 9.86 6.32
CA MET A 92 -16.35 9.82 5.27
C MET A 92 -17.45 10.84 5.56
N GLU A 93 -17.98 10.85 6.79
CA GLU A 93 -19.04 11.77 7.23
C GLU A 93 -18.65 13.24 7.09
N MET A 94 -17.38 13.56 7.37
CA MET A 94 -16.82 14.90 7.19
C MET A 94 -16.46 15.25 5.74
N GLY A 95 -16.59 14.32 4.79
CA GLY A 95 -16.23 14.54 3.38
C GLY A 95 -14.72 14.73 3.13
N LYS A 96 -13.86 14.27 4.04
CA LYS A 96 -12.41 14.53 4.01
C LYS A 96 -11.60 13.54 3.16
N LEU A 97 -12.20 12.43 2.74
CA LEU A 97 -11.58 11.39 1.90
C LEU A 97 -12.29 11.26 0.56
N SER A 98 -12.26 12.33 -0.24
CA SER A 98 -12.77 12.31 -1.62
C SER A 98 -11.69 11.96 -2.64
N THR A 99 -10.42 12.31 -2.35
CA THR A 99 -9.28 12.01 -3.21
C THR A 99 -8.04 11.65 -2.41
N ILE A 100 -7.18 10.81 -2.99
CA ILE A 100 -5.82 10.56 -2.54
C ILE A 100 -4.88 11.09 -3.61
N ARG A 101 -3.88 11.87 -3.21
CA ARG A 101 -2.86 12.38 -4.13
C ARG A 101 -1.63 11.49 -4.03
N VAL A 102 -1.20 10.95 -5.16
CA VAL A 102 0.10 10.30 -5.30
C VAL A 102 1.04 11.30 -5.93
N GLU A 103 2.03 11.77 -5.17
CA GLU A 103 3.09 12.61 -5.69
C GLU A 103 4.28 11.73 -6.07
N TYR A 104 4.91 12.00 -7.21
CA TYR A 104 6.03 11.20 -7.68
C TYR A 104 7.09 12.04 -8.41
N VAL A 105 8.32 11.57 -8.35
CA VAL A 105 9.49 12.16 -9.00
C VAL A 105 10.32 11.06 -9.66
N THR A 106 10.86 11.34 -10.84
CA THR A 106 11.89 10.50 -11.43
C THR A 106 13.22 10.79 -10.76
N ILE A 107 13.96 9.75 -10.39
CA ILE A 107 15.28 9.87 -9.77
C ILE A 107 16.33 9.15 -10.61
N ALA A 108 17.60 9.55 -10.47
CA ALA A 108 18.69 8.89 -11.18
C ALA A 108 18.91 7.47 -10.66
N GLU A 109 19.39 6.57 -11.53
CA GLU A 109 19.68 5.18 -11.16
C GLU A 109 20.64 5.08 -9.97
N ALA A 110 21.67 5.93 -9.93
CA ALA A 110 22.63 5.95 -8.81
C ALA A 110 21.96 6.37 -7.48
N GLU A 111 21.03 7.32 -7.51
CA GLU A 111 20.28 7.76 -6.33
C GLU A 111 19.33 6.65 -5.85
N ALA A 112 18.64 6.00 -6.79
CA ALA A 112 17.75 4.88 -6.49
C ALA A 112 18.51 3.71 -5.85
N ARG A 113 19.65 3.32 -6.43
CA ARG A 113 20.53 2.28 -5.86
C ARG A 113 20.97 2.64 -4.46
N GLY A 114 21.39 3.89 -4.23
CA GLY A 114 21.76 4.36 -2.90
C GLY A 114 20.63 4.23 -1.87
N LEU A 115 19.38 4.54 -2.24
CA LEU A 115 18.22 4.37 -1.36
C LEU A 115 17.92 2.89 -1.08
N ILE A 116 18.04 2.02 -2.10
CA ILE A 116 17.82 0.58 -1.98
C ILE A 116 18.87 -0.05 -1.05
N GLU A 117 20.15 0.24 -1.28
CA GLU A 117 21.27 -0.33 -0.53
C GLU A 117 21.22 0.05 0.96
N ARG A 118 20.76 1.27 1.27
CA ARG A 118 20.62 1.73 2.66
C ARG A 118 19.29 1.37 3.30
N GLY A 119 18.31 0.86 2.53
CA GLY A 119 16.96 0.61 3.02
C GLY A 119 16.19 1.89 3.40
N GLU A 120 16.56 3.03 2.82
CA GLU A 120 16.14 4.38 3.24
C GLU A 120 14.91 4.89 2.47
N VAL A 121 13.87 4.08 2.31
CA VAL A 121 12.61 4.52 1.66
C VAL A 121 11.62 5.03 2.71
N GLU A 122 12.11 5.94 3.56
CA GLU A 122 11.33 6.60 4.61
C GLU A 122 11.34 8.13 4.45
N LYS A 123 10.48 8.81 5.21
CA LYS A 123 10.14 10.23 5.05
C LYS A 123 11.37 11.13 5.04
N GLU A 124 12.29 10.94 5.97
CA GLU A 124 13.47 11.77 6.21
C GLU A 124 14.39 11.78 4.99
N PHE A 125 14.58 10.61 4.39
CA PHE A 125 15.47 10.40 3.25
C PHE A 125 14.80 10.76 1.92
N CYS A 126 13.49 10.56 1.82
CA CYS A 126 12.73 10.85 0.61
C CYS A 126 12.40 12.35 0.44
N ARG A 127 12.24 13.10 1.54
CA ARG A 127 11.79 14.50 1.51
C ARG A 127 12.60 15.41 0.58
N PRO A 128 13.95 15.36 0.55
CA PRO A 128 14.75 16.22 -0.32
C PRO A 128 14.42 16.08 -1.80
N PHE A 129 14.07 14.87 -2.27
CA PHE A 129 13.72 14.63 -3.67
C PHE A 129 12.46 15.37 -4.10
N PHE A 130 11.46 15.47 -3.21
CA PHE A 130 10.21 16.18 -3.50
C PHE A 130 10.32 17.71 -3.35
N THR A 131 11.41 18.22 -2.76
CA THR A 131 11.62 19.67 -2.63
C THR A 131 12.45 20.28 -3.77
N ARG A 132 13.17 19.45 -4.54
CA ARG A 132 14.02 19.89 -5.67
C ARG A 132 13.22 20.40 -6.89
N GLY A 133 11.89 20.28 -6.88
CA GLY A 133 11.03 20.58 -8.01
C GLY A 133 10.78 19.36 -8.90
N GLY A 134 10.02 19.53 -9.99
CA GLY A 134 9.69 18.44 -10.93
C GLY A 134 8.73 17.37 -10.38
N THR A 135 8.18 17.56 -9.18
CA THR A 135 7.17 16.66 -8.61
C THR A 135 5.91 16.69 -9.47
N ARG A 136 5.54 15.52 -9.96
CA ARG A 136 4.26 15.27 -10.63
C ARG A 136 3.27 14.73 -9.62
N HIS A 137 1.99 14.88 -9.90
CA HIS A 137 0.94 14.33 -9.06
C HIS A 137 -0.08 13.58 -9.89
N TYR A 138 -0.65 12.55 -9.28
CA TYR A 138 -1.74 11.74 -9.80
C TYR A 138 -2.83 11.75 -8.73
N GLU A 139 -4.04 12.20 -9.08
CA GLU A 139 -5.16 12.21 -8.15
C GLU A 139 -6.06 11.00 -8.37
N VAL A 140 -6.32 10.28 -7.29
CA VAL A 140 -7.14 9.07 -7.27
C VAL A 140 -8.46 9.41 -6.59
N LYS A 141 -9.57 9.15 -7.29
CA LYS A 141 -10.91 9.38 -6.76
C LYS A 141 -11.28 8.27 -5.77
N CYS A 142 -11.82 8.65 -4.63
CA CYS A 142 -12.34 7.70 -3.64
C CYS A 142 -13.87 7.66 -3.72
N THR A 143 -14.43 6.45 -3.71
CA THR A 143 -15.86 6.21 -3.58
C THR A 143 -16.11 5.23 -2.43
N PHE A 144 -17.26 5.35 -1.78
CA PHE A 144 -17.61 4.52 -0.63
C PHE A 144 -18.69 3.52 -1.01
N HIS A 145 -18.60 2.33 -0.43
CA HIS A 145 -19.67 1.34 -0.48
C HIS A 145 -19.77 0.64 0.88
N ASP A 146 -20.98 0.40 1.34
CA ASP A 146 -21.18 -0.36 2.57
C ASP A 146 -20.73 -1.82 2.38
N ALA A 147 -20.10 -2.36 3.41
CA ALA A 147 -19.79 -3.78 3.45
C ALA A 147 -21.10 -4.58 3.36
N SER A 148 -21.24 -5.41 2.32
CA SER A 148 -22.40 -6.29 2.26
C SER A 148 -22.33 -7.29 3.42
N PRO A 149 -23.49 -7.65 4.03
CA PRO A 149 -23.53 -8.60 5.13
C PRO A 149 -22.99 -10.00 4.77
N GLN A 150 -22.65 -10.26 3.50
CA GLN A 150 -22.04 -11.51 3.05
C GLN A 150 -20.50 -11.54 3.08
N THR A 151 -19.83 -10.48 3.55
CA THR A 151 -18.35 -10.44 3.63
C THR A 151 -17.78 -10.61 5.05
N VAL A 152 -18.63 -11.03 5.99
CA VAL A 152 -18.21 -11.50 7.32
C VAL A 152 -18.22 -13.04 7.27
N ASP A 153 -17.08 -13.67 7.53
CA ASP A 153 -16.85 -15.13 7.56
C ASP A 153 -16.81 -15.91 6.24
N ARG A 154 -15.65 -15.83 5.55
CA ARG A 154 -15.14 -16.95 4.74
C ARG A 154 -13.71 -17.39 5.07
N ASN A 155 -13.20 -17.04 6.26
CA ASN A 155 -11.93 -17.56 6.79
C ASN A 155 -12.09 -18.43 8.06
N GLY A 156 -13.32 -18.78 8.42
CA GLY A 156 -13.62 -19.68 9.53
C GLY A 156 -14.41 -20.89 9.06
N LYS A 157 -13.78 -21.83 8.35
CA LYS A 157 -14.34 -23.18 8.27
C LYS A 157 -13.25 -24.22 8.45
N GLU A 158 -13.23 -24.73 9.68
CA GLU A 158 -12.75 -26.07 10.01
C GLU A 158 -13.21 -27.06 8.95
N THR A 159 -12.25 -27.79 8.37
CA THR A 159 -12.54 -29.12 7.85
C THR A 159 -11.55 -30.07 8.51
N ARG A 160 -11.95 -30.60 9.66
CA ARG A 160 -11.47 -31.91 10.13
C ARG A 160 -11.76 -32.93 9.03
N GLY A 161 -10.73 -33.60 8.55
CA GLY A 161 -10.84 -34.68 7.57
C GLY A 161 -9.53 -35.45 7.50
N ILE A 162 -9.42 -36.44 8.37
CA ILE A 162 -8.42 -37.52 8.36
C ILE A 162 -8.56 -38.28 7.02
N GLY A 163 -7.45 -38.54 6.33
CA GLY A 163 -7.43 -39.38 5.13
C GLY A 163 -6.09 -39.38 4.41
N GLU A 164 -5.34 -40.46 4.62
CA GLU A 164 -4.06 -40.78 3.99
C GLU A 164 -4.11 -40.99 2.46
N LEU A 165 -2.93 -40.79 1.86
CA LEU A 165 -2.34 -41.40 0.66
C LEU A 165 -2.50 -40.76 -0.74
N ALA A 166 -1.31 -40.33 -1.21
CA ALA A 166 -0.68 -40.60 -2.50
C ALA A 166 -1.29 -40.09 -3.82
N GLY A 167 -0.49 -39.23 -4.49
CA GLY A 167 -0.44 -39.17 -5.94
C GLY A 167 -1.14 -37.96 -6.57
N GLY A 168 -0.38 -37.20 -7.35
CA GLY A 168 -0.96 -36.38 -8.43
C GLY A 168 -0.83 -34.88 -8.25
N SER A 169 0.18 -34.33 -8.95
CA SER A 169 0.23 -32.99 -9.57
C SER A 169 -1.01 -32.11 -9.38
N ARG A 170 -0.83 -30.97 -8.71
CA ARG A 170 -1.61 -29.74 -8.96
C ARG A 170 -0.94 -28.52 -8.33
N VAL A 171 -0.37 -27.71 -9.22
CA VAL A 171 -0.25 -26.25 -9.20
C VAL A 171 -0.74 -25.58 -7.90
N THR A 172 0.19 -25.32 -6.98
CA THR A 172 -0.03 -24.42 -5.85
C THR A 172 -0.11 -22.99 -6.38
N SER A 173 -1.33 -22.49 -6.53
CA SER A 173 -1.61 -21.09 -6.84
C SER A 173 -1.01 -20.20 -5.75
N ALA A 174 -0.14 -19.27 -6.15
CA ALA A 174 0.61 -18.35 -5.29
C ALA A 174 -0.26 -17.52 -4.32
N ALA A 175 -1.58 -17.49 -4.52
CA ALA A 175 -2.53 -16.80 -3.65
C ALA A 175 -2.63 -17.35 -2.22
N THR A 176 -2.32 -18.64 -2.00
CA THR A 176 -2.42 -19.27 -0.65
C THR A 176 -1.19 -19.02 0.23
N ALA A 177 -0.02 -18.74 -0.37
CA ALA A 177 1.19 -18.48 0.39
C ALA A 177 1.19 -17.07 1.05
N VAL A 178 0.61 -16.08 0.37
CA VAL A 178 0.58 -14.68 0.85
C VAL A 178 -0.39 -14.51 2.04
N THR A 179 -1.49 -15.26 2.07
CA THR A 179 -2.50 -15.19 3.15
C THR A 179 -2.02 -15.86 4.44
N LEU A 180 -1.23 -16.93 4.35
CA LEU A 180 -0.66 -17.58 5.55
C LEU A 180 0.45 -16.73 6.18
N PHE A 181 1.27 -16.05 5.39
CA PHE A 181 2.34 -15.20 5.92
C PHE A 181 1.80 -13.94 6.60
N THR A 182 0.77 -13.31 6.04
CA THR A 182 0.18 -12.09 6.62
C THR A 182 -0.57 -12.38 7.93
N ALA A 183 -1.25 -13.52 8.05
CA ALA A 183 -1.88 -13.94 9.30
C ALA A 183 -0.85 -14.24 10.40
N ALA A 184 0.26 -14.91 10.06
CA ALA A 184 1.32 -15.20 11.02
C ALA A 184 2.02 -13.93 11.54
N CYS A 185 2.31 -12.96 10.67
CA CYS A 185 2.96 -11.71 11.07
C CYS A 185 2.08 -10.85 12.00
N LEU A 186 0.76 -10.81 11.77
CA LEU A 186 -0.16 -10.07 12.64
C LEU A 186 -0.29 -10.71 14.04
N VAL A 187 -0.36 -12.04 14.11
CA VAL A 187 -0.44 -12.74 15.40
C VAL A 187 0.86 -12.58 16.20
N VAL A 188 2.02 -12.68 15.55
CA VAL A 188 3.32 -12.47 16.21
C VAL A 188 3.49 -11.02 16.66
N GLY A 189 3.08 -10.04 15.85
CA GLY A 189 3.12 -8.62 16.19
C GLY A 189 2.25 -8.26 17.40
N VAL A 190 1.02 -8.79 17.46
CA VAL A 190 0.10 -8.55 18.59
C VAL A 190 0.57 -9.26 19.86
N VAL A 191 1.13 -10.47 19.76
CA VAL A 191 1.68 -11.20 20.92
C VAL A 191 2.95 -10.53 21.44
N ALA A 192 3.82 -10.01 20.57
CA ALA A 192 5.00 -9.25 20.96
C ALA A 192 4.65 -7.90 21.61
N ALA A 193 3.63 -7.20 21.09
CA ALA A 193 3.15 -5.94 21.66
C ALA A 193 2.52 -6.14 23.06
N ARG A 194 1.73 -7.21 23.24
CA ARG A 194 1.17 -7.58 24.56
C ARG A 194 2.26 -7.97 25.57
N ARG A 195 3.31 -8.67 25.16
CA ARG A 195 4.44 -9.02 26.05
C ARG A 195 5.26 -7.80 26.50
N ARG A 196 5.22 -6.69 25.74
CA ARG A 196 5.91 -5.43 26.08
C ARG A 196 5.00 -4.40 26.78
N GLY A 197 3.78 -4.77 27.14
CA GLY A 197 2.85 -3.84 27.81
C GLY A 197 2.40 -2.67 26.95
N VAL A 198 2.54 -2.76 25.62
CA VAL A 198 2.13 -1.70 24.70
C VAL A 198 0.61 -1.75 24.58
N THR A 199 -0.05 -0.89 25.34
CA THR A 199 -1.49 -0.67 25.23
C THR A 199 -1.80 0.17 23.99
N TRP A 200 -3.02 0.06 23.47
CA TRP A 200 -3.47 0.82 22.29
C TRP A 200 -3.27 2.34 22.44
N GLU A 201 -3.38 2.86 23.66
CA GLU A 201 -3.11 4.25 24.01
C GLU A 201 -1.64 4.66 23.85
N SER A 202 -0.71 3.70 23.94
CA SER A 202 0.73 3.92 23.77
C SER A 202 1.09 4.08 22.29
N ALA A 203 0.47 3.26 21.42
CA ALA A 203 0.62 3.36 19.98
C ALA A 203 -0.02 4.64 19.42
N ALA A 204 -1.20 5.03 19.93
CA ALA A 204 -1.85 6.28 19.56
C ALA A 204 -1.05 7.52 19.98
N ARG A 205 -0.43 7.52 21.17
CA ARG A 205 0.46 8.60 21.62
C ARG A 205 1.76 8.69 20.83
N ALA A 206 2.35 7.57 20.42
CA ALA A 206 3.54 7.59 19.57
C ALA A 206 3.25 8.28 18.22
N VAL A 207 2.08 8.01 17.63
CA VAL A 207 1.64 8.67 16.40
C VAL A 207 1.38 10.17 16.61
N HIS A 208 0.76 10.58 17.72
CA HIS A 208 0.57 12.01 18.04
C HIS A 208 1.88 12.76 18.32
N SER A 209 2.86 12.11 18.97
CA SER A 209 4.18 12.73 19.23
C SER A 209 5.01 12.94 17.97
N TRP A 210 4.69 12.23 16.89
CA TRP A 210 5.37 12.30 15.59
C TRP A 210 4.70 13.24 14.59
N THR A 211 3.42 13.57 14.77
CA THR A 211 2.68 14.45 13.87
C THR A 211 2.73 15.92 14.24
N GLY A 212 3.24 16.29 15.42
CA GLY A 212 3.49 17.69 15.78
C GLY A 212 2.24 18.58 15.68
N VAL A 213 1.11 18.07 16.17
CA VAL A 213 -0.11 18.86 16.46
C VAL A 213 -0.38 18.77 17.96
#